data_AF-A0A2N2LDD3-F1
#
_entry.id   AF-A0A2N2LDD3-F1
#
_cell.length_a   1.000
_cell.length_b   1.000
_cell.length_c   1.000
_cell.angle_alpha   90.00
_cell.angle_beta   90.00
_cell.angle_gamma   90.00
#
_symmetry.space_group_name_H-M   'P 1'
#
loop_
_entity.id
_entity.type
_entity.pdbx_description
1 polymer ?
#
loop_
_entity_poly.entity_id
_entity_poly.type
_entity_poly.pdbx_seq_one_letter_code
_entity_poly.pdbx_strand_id
1 'polypeptide(L)' 'MEKIKLFVDKAMQFVSQAKAELKKVTWPTRKQTLASTGVVMVIVAITAVYLGIIDFILAKLVKFILG' A
#
# COMPACT_ATOMS: atom_id res chain seq x y z
N MET A 1 42.14 9.21 -10.17
CA MET A 1 41.74 9.32 -8.74
C MET A 1 40.75 10.44 -8.46
N GLU A 2 40.79 11.59 -9.16
CA GLU A 2 39.81 12.68 -8.98
C GLU A 2 38.36 12.29 -9.30
N LYS A 3 38.13 11.49 -10.35
CA LYS A 3 36.77 11.01 -10.68
C LYS A 3 36.12 10.21 -9.55
N ILE A 4 36.92 9.47 -8.78
CA ILE A 4 36.45 8.68 -7.65
C ILE A 4 36.08 9.60 -6.48
N LYS A 5 36.92 10.61 -6.18
CA LYS A 5 36.60 11.63 -5.16
C LYS A 5 35.33 12.41 -5.52
N LEU A 6 35.18 12.83 -6.77
CA LEU A 6 33.97 13.47 -7.31
C LEU A 6 32.71 12.61 -7.14
N PHE A 7 32.82 11.30 -7.35
CA PHE A 7 31.70 10.38 -7.14
C PHE A 7 31.34 10.24 -5.66
N VAL A 8 32.33 10.18 -4.76
CA VAL A 8 32.13 10.13 -3.30
C VAL A 8 31.48 11.42 -2.79
N ASP A 9 31.94 12.59 -3.26
CA ASP A 9 31.37 13.88 -2.88
C ASP A 9 29.91 14.01 -3.34
N LYS A 10 29.60 13.59 -4.57
CA LYS A 10 28.22 13.54 -5.09
C LYS A 10 27.34 12.59 -4.26
N ALA A 11 27.85 11.42 -3.90
CA ALA A 11 27.11 10.46 -3.08
C ALA A 11 26.82 11.01 -1.67
N MET A 12 27.80 11.65 -1.02
CA MET A 12 27.58 12.29 0.28
C MET A 12 26.58 13.44 0.19
N GLN A 13 26.64 14.24 -0.88
CA GLN A 13 25.68 15.31 -1.12
C GLN A 13 24.26 14.75 -1.32
N PHE A 14 24.11 13.66 -2.08
CA PHE A 14 22.83 12.99 -2.29
C PHE A 14 22.22 12.44 -0.99
N VAL A 15 23.03 11.79 -0.13
CA VAL A 15 22.56 11.29 1.17
C VAL A 15 22.15 12.45 2.09
N SER A 16 22.90 13.55 2.08
CA SER A 16 22.54 14.76 2.84
C SER A 16 21.19 15.35 2.39
N GLN A 17 20.98 15.46 1.07
CA GLN A 17 19.72 15.91 0.48
C GLN A 17 18.56 14.96 0.78
N ALA A 18 18.75 13.64 0.64
CA ALA A 18 17.75 12.63 0.97
C ALA A 18 17.34 12.69 2.45
N LYS A 19 18.31 12.88 3.36
CA LYS A 19 18.02 13.08 4.79
C LYS A 19 17.23 14.35 5.06
N ALA A 20 17.46 15.43 4.30
CA ALA A 20 16.69 16.67 4.41
C ALA A 20 15.24 16.50 3.92
N GLU A 21 15.00 15.74 2.85
CA GLU A 21 13.65 15.42 2.37
C GLU A 21 12.91 14.47 3.31
N LEU A 22 13.59 13.47 3.88
CA LEU A 22 13.01 12.55 4.86
C LEU A 22 12.54 13.29 6.13
N LYS A 23 13.15 14.42 6.49
CA LYS A 23 12.67 15.25 7.60
C LYS A 23 11.35 15.96 7.30
N LYS A 24 10.98 16.12 6.02
CA LYS A 24 9.68 16.69 5.62
C LYS A 24 8.56 15.65 5.66
N VAL A 25 8.88 14.36 5.82
CA VAL A 25 7.89 13.29 5.94
C VAL A 25 7.17 13.42 7.28
N THR A 26 5.90 13.80 7.23
CA THR A 26 5.02 13.86 8.39
C THR A 26 4.43 12.47 8.61
N TRP A 27 5.00 11.75 9.58
CA TRP A 27 4.47 10.44 9.96
C TRP A 27 3.06 10.60 10.56
N PRO A 28 2.09 9.81 10.11
CA PRO A 28 0.73 9.89 10.61
C PRO A 28 0.69 9.51 12.10
N THR A 29 -0.15 10.21 12.84
CA THR A 29 -0.40 9.87 14.26
C THR A 29 -1.14 8.54 14.35
N ARG A 30 -0.98 7.81 15.46
CA ARG A 30 -1.68 6.52 15.71
C ARG A 30 -3.18 6.59 15.41
N LYS A 31 -3.82 7.72 15.70
CA LYS A 31 -5.25 7.96 15.44
C LYS A 31 -5.57 8.03 13.94
N GLN A 32 -4.73 8.70 13.15
CA GLN A 32 -4.89 8.77 11.70
C GLN A 32 -4.66 7.41 11.04
N THR A 33 -3.65 6.66 11.50
CA THR A 33 -3.40 5.29 11.00
C THR A 33 -4.62 4.40 11.25
N LEU A 34 -5.17 4.42 12.46
CA LEU A 34 -6.37 3.64 12.81
C LEU A 34 -7.59 4.06 12.00
N ALA A 35 -7.79 5.37 11.76
CA ALA A 35 -8.89 5.86 10.93
C ALA A 35 -8.77 5.36 9.48
N SER A 36 -7.58 5.50 8.87
CA SER A 36 -7.34 5.02 7.50
C SER A 36 -7.49 3.51 7.38
N THR A 37 -6.98 2.73 8.33
CA THR A 37 -7.16 1.26 8.35
C THR A 37 -8.63 0.87 8.55
N GLY A 38 -9.38 1.62 9.37
CA GLY A 38 -10.81 1.40 9.58
C GLY A 38 -11.62 1.54 8.29
N VAL A 39 -11.36 2.59 7.50
CA VAL A 39 -12.01 2.78 6.19
C VAL A 39 -11.70 1.61 5.25
N VAL A 40 -10.44 1.18 5.19
CA VAL A 40 -10.04 0.03 4.36
C VAL A 40 -10.77 -1.24 4.79
N MET A 41 -10.86 -1.53 6.08
CA MET A 41 -11.60 -2.71 6.57
C MET A 41 -13.07 -2.70 6.15
N VAL A 42 -13.74 -1.55 6.19
CA VAL A 42 -15.14 -1.43 5.75
C VAL A 42 -15.27 -1.74 4.27
N ILE A 43 -14.40 -1.17 3.43
CA ILE A 43 -14.42 -1.41 1.98
C ILE A 43 -14.19 -2.89 1.68
N VAL A 44 -13.18 -3.49 2.32
CA VAL A 44 -12.87 -4.92 2.15
C VAL A 44 -14.05 -5.81 2.58
N ALA A 45 -14.70 -5.50 3.70
CA ALA A 45 -15.86 -6.26 4.17
C ALA A 45 -17.02 -6.20 3.16
N ILE A 46 -17.31 -5.02 2.59
CA ILE A 46 -18.35 -4.86 1.57
C ILE A 46 -17.99 -5.66 0.31
N THR A 47 -16.75 -5.55 -0.18
CA THR A 47 -16.29 -6.30 -1.35
C THR A 47 -16.34 -7.81 -1.13
N ALA A 48 -15.93 -8.29 0.04
CA ALA A 48 -15.97 -9.70 0.39
C ALA A 48 -17.40 -10.25 0.40
N VAL A 49 -18.37 -9.52 0.97
CA VAL A 49 -19.79 -9.92 0.95
C VAL A 49 -20.32 -9.94 -0.48
N TYR A 50 -20.03 -8.90 -1.27
CA TYR A 50 -20.46 -8.82 -2.66
C TYR A 50 -19.96 -9.99 -3.51
N LEU A 51 -18.65 -10.26 -3.46
CA LEU A 51 -18.06 -11.40 -4.18
C LEU A 51 -18.61 -12.72 -3.66
N GLY A 52 -18.72 -12.91 -2.35
CA GLY A 52 -19.26 -14.13 -1.76
C GLY A 52 -20.71 -14.43 -2.19
N ILE A 53 -21.55 -13.41 -2.36
CA ILE A 53 -22.90 -13.58 -2.90
C ILE A 53 -22.84 -14.07 -4.35
N ILE A 54 -21.99 -13.45 -5.18
CA ILE A 54 -21.82 -13.83 -6.58
C ILE A 54 -21.30 -15.26 -6.71
N ASP A 55 -20.27 -15.61 -5.94
CA ASP A 55 -19.70 -16.95 -5.92
C ASP A 55 -20.74 -17.99 -5.52
N PHE A 56 -21.60 -17.69 -4.55
CA PHE A 56 -22.68 -18.59 -4.13
C PHE A 56 -23.75 -18.78 -5.22
N ILE A 57 -24.14 -17.70 -5.91
CA ILE A 57 -25.08 -17.76 -7.03
C ILE A 57 -24.50 -18.57 -8.18
N LEU A 58 -23.26 -18.28 -8.56
CA LEU A 58 -22.55 -19.00 -9.61
C LEU A 58 -22.39 -20.49 -9.27
N ALA A 59 -21.99 -20.81 -8.04
CA ALA A 59 -21.86 -22.20 -7.59
C ALA A 59 -23.19 -22.97 -7.70
N LYS A 60 -24.32 -22.34 -7.33
CA LYS A 60 -25.65 -22.94 -7.50
C LYS A 60 -26.02 -23.11 -8.97
N LEU A 61 -25.75 -22.11 -9.81
CA LEU A 61 -26.08 -22.14 -11.22
C LEU A 61 -25.27 -23.23 -11.95
N VAL A 62 -23.97 -23.30 -11.68
CA VAL A 62 -23.08 -24.34 -12.21
C VAL A 62 -23.54 -25.73 -11.76
N LYS A 63 -23.92 -25.88 -10.48
CA LYS A 63 -24.47 -27.15 -9.97
C LYS A 63 -25.81 -27.54 -10.62
N PHE A 64 -26.64 -26.56 -11.00
CA PHE A 64 -27.89 -26.81 -11.72
C PHE A 64 -27.67 -27.20 -13.19
N ILE A 65 -26.57 -26.76 -13.81
CA ILE A 65 -26.25 -27.06 -15.22
C ILE A 65 -25.49 -28.39 -15.36
N LEU A 66 -24.58 -28.69 -14.41
CA LEU A 66 -23.76 -29.91 -14.42
C LEU A 66 -24.39 -31.09 -13.66
N GLY A 67 -25.40 -30.81 -12.82
CA GLY A 67 -26.25 -31.83 -12.20
C GLY A 67 -27.48 -32.09 -13.04
#